data_AF-A0A929PTV9-F1
#
_entry.id   AF-A0A929PTV9-F1
#
_cell.length_a   1.000
_cell.length_b   1.000
_cell.length_c   1.000
_cell.angle_alpha   90.00
_cell.angle_beta   90.00
_cell.angle_gamma   90.00
#
_symmetry.space_group_name_H-M   'P 1'
#
loop_
_entity.id
_entity.type
_entity.pdbx_description
1 polymer ?
#
loop_
_entity_poly.entity_id
_entity_poly.type
_entity_poly.pdbx_seq_one_letter_code
_entity_poly.pdbx_strand_id
1 'polypeptide(L)' 'MFEEEERPRRATRFTPPVIENWGVEELRAYIEALRAEISRAEAAIAAREAQRKAADAFFRSRED' A
#
# COMPACT_ATOMS: atom_id res chain seq x y z
N MET A 1 29.50 -15.16 -15.21
CA MET A 1 28.18 -14.76 -15.71
C MET A 1 27.28 -14.77 -14.48
N PHE A 2 26.88 -13.60 -13.98
CA PHE A 2 25.96 -13.55 -12.83
C PHE A 2 24.57 -13.83 -13.39
N GLU A 3 24.00 -14.98 -13.04
CA GLU A 3 22.58 -15.25 -13.25
C GLU A 3 21.81 -14.23 -12.42
N GLU A 4 21.25 -13.22 -13.08
CA GLU A 4 20.23 -12.37 -12.48
C GLU A 4 19.06 -13.28 -12.12
N GLU A 5 19.01 -13.72 -10.85
CA GLU A 5 17.84 -14.37 -10.26
C GLU A 5 16.61 -13.55 -10.66
N GLU A 6 15.78 -14.14 -11.52
CA GLU A 6 14.54 -13.56 -11.99
C GLU A 6 13.65 -13.33 -10.77
N ARG A 7 13.72 -12.11 -10.19
CA ARG A 7 12.96 -11.79 -8.99
C ARG A 7 11.49 -12.12 -9.26
N PRO A 8 10.82 -12.86 -8.36
CA PRO A 8 9.45 -13.27 -8.58
C PRO A 8 8.60 -12.05 -8.90
N ARG A 9 7.95 -12.06 -10.08
CA ARG A 9 7.08 -10.97 -10.54
C ARG A 9 6.08 -10.70 -9.41
N ARG A 10 6.07 -9.47 -8.90
CA ARG A 10 5.16 -9.07 -7.81
C ARG A 10 3.74 -9.43 -8.24
N ALA A 11 3.14 -10.42 -7.59
CA ALA A 11 1.76 -10.78 -7.84
C ALA A 11 0.88 -9.53 -7.68
N THR A 12 -0.01 -9.31 -8.64
CA THR A 12 -1.05 -8.28 -8.54
C THR A 12 -1.87 -8.58 -7.28
N ARG A 13 -1.79 -7.69 -6.28
CA ARG A 13 -2.44 -7.90 -4.98
C ARG A 13 -3.95 -7.61 -4.99
N PHE A 14 -4.44 -6.99 -6.05
CA PHE A 14 -5.83 -6.58 -6.19
C PHE A 14 -6.38 -6.96 -7.56
N THR A 15 -7.49 -7.69 -7.56
CA THR A 15 -8.26 -8.02 -8.76
C THR A 15 -9.67 -7.49 -8.54
N PRO A 16 -10.12 -6.47 -9.30
CA PRO A 16 -11.48 -5.96 -9.19
C PRO A 16 -12.52 -7.04 -9.55
N PRO A 17 -13.67 -7.09 -8.86
CA PRO A 17 -14.79 -7.92 -9.27
C PRO A 17 -15.49 -7.34 -10.51
N VAL A 18 -16.26 -8.17 -11.20
CA VAL A 18 -17.24 -7.76 -12.22
C VAL A 18 -18.45 -7.18 -11.49
N ILE A 19 -18.87 -5.96 -11.82
CA ILE A 19 -19.88 -5.18 -11.06
C ILE A 19 -21.10 -4.77 -11.90
N GLU A 20 -21.13 -5.14 -13.17
CA GLU A 20 -22.10 -4.71 -14.18
C GLU A 20 -23.57 -5.05 -13.81
N ASN A 21 -23.77 -6.06 -12.97
CA ASN A 21 -25.09 -6.51 -12.52
C ASN A 21 -25.40 -6.16 -11.05
N TRP A 22 -24.57 -5.34 -10.40
CA TRP A 22 -24.75 -4.99 -8.99
C TRP A 22 -25.80 -3.89 -8.82
N GLY A 23 -26.52 -3.95 -7.70
CA GLY A 23 -27.41 -2.88 -7.26
C GLY A 23 -26.66 -1.65 -6.73
N VAL A 24 -27.36 -0.52 -6.61
CA VAL A 24 -26.78 0.73 -6.08
C VAL A 24 -26.26 0.56 -4.66
N GLU A 25 -26.98 -0.17 -3.81
CA GLU A 25 -26.61 -0.44 -2.43
C GLU A 25 -25.34 -1.29 -2.33
N GLU A 26 -25.20 -2.29 -3.20
CA GLU A 26 -24.01 -3.14 -3.28
C GLU A 26 -22.79 -2.33 -3.72
N LEU A 27 -22.95 -1.48 -4.74
CA LEU A 27 -21.92 -0.56 -5.20
C LEU A 27 -21.48 0.42 -4.10
N ARG A 28 -22.44 0.98 -3.33
CA ARG A 28 -22.14 1.85 -2.19
C ARG A 28 -21.35 1.11 -1.11
N ALA A 29 -21.79 -0.10 -0.74
CA ALA A 29 -21.09 -0.91 0.25
C ALA A 29 -19.66 -1.26 -0.19
N TYR A 30 -19.47 -1.57 -1.47
CA TYR A 30 -18.15 -1.85 -2.03
C TYR A 30 -17.23 -0.62 -2.03
N ILE A 31 -17.77 0.56 -2.37
CA ILE A 31 -17.02 1.82 -2.30
C ILE A 31 -16.55 2.08 -0.86
N GLU A 32 -17.42 1.89 0.13
CA GLU A 32 -17.04 2.11 1.53
C GLU A 32 -15.97 1.11 2.00
N ALA A 33 -16.06 -0.16 1.58
CA ALA A 33 -15.03 -1.15 1.86
C ALA A 33 -13.68 -0.78 1.22
N LEU A 34 -13.67 -0.33 -0.04
CA LEU A 34 -12.45 0.12 -0.72
C LEU A 34 -11.85 1.36 -0.06
N ARG A 35 -12.67 2.32 0.37
CA ARG A 35 -12.20 3.51 1.10
C ARG A 35 -11.54 3.15 2.41
N ALA A 36 -12.14 2.23 3.18
CA ALA A 36 -11.54 1.74 4.42
C ALA A 36 -10.17 1.08 4.16
N GLU A 37 -10.06 0.30 3.07
CA GLU A 37 -8.80 -0.31 2.67
C GLU A 37 -7.74 0.72 2.26
N ILE A 38 -8.13 1.76 1.53
CA ILE A 38 -7.25 2.89 1.20
C ILE A 38 -6.74 3.56 2.47
N SER A 39 -7.62 3.89 3.42
CA SER A 39 -7.23 4.51 4.68
C SER A 39 -6.27 3.64 5.49
N ARG A 40 -6.47 2.32 5.50
CA ARG A 40 -5.53 1.38 6.13
C ARG A 40 -4.15 1.43 5.48
N ALA A 41 -4.10 1.43 4.15
CA ALA A 41 -2.85 1.49 3.39
C ALA A 41 -2.12 2.82 3.63
N GLU A 42 -2.84 3.94 3.61
CA GLU A 42 -2.31 5.28 3.90
C GLU A 42 -1.73 5.36 5.33
N ALA A 43 -2.43 4.82 6.33
CA ALA A 43 -1.92 4.76 7.70
C ALA A 43 -0.62 3.95 7.81
N ALA A 44 -0.53 2.82 7.10
CA ALA A 44 0.67 2.01 7.06
C ALA A 44 1.84 2.72 6.36
N ILE A 45 1.57 3.50 5.30
CA ILE A 45 2.57 4.35 4.64
C ILE A 45 3.07 5.42 5.61
N ALA A 46 2.16 6.17 6.24
CA ALA A 46 2.50 7.23 7.18
C ALA A 46 3.38 6.71 8.33
N ALA A 47 3.07 5.54 8.89
CA ALA A 47 3.88 4.91 9.92
C ALA A 47 5.31 4.60 9.46
N ARG A 48 5.48 4.09 8.23
CA ARG A 48 6.80 3.78 7.64
C ARG A 48 7.60 5.04 7.35
N GLU A 49 6.94 6.08 6.86
CA GLU A 49 7.59 7.37 6.62
C GLU A 49 8.02 8.05 7.91
N ALA A 50 7.21 7.96 8.97
CA ALA A 50 7.57 8.46 10.30
C ALA A 50 8.81 7.75 10.85
N GLN A 51 8.86 6.42 10.73
CA GLN A 51 10.05 5.63 11.09
C GLN A 51 11.30 6.06 10.31
N ARG A 52 11.17 6.25 9.00
CA ARG A 52 12.28 6.73 8.16
C ARG A 52 12.76 8.11 8.57
N LYS A 53 11.85 9.07 8.78
CA LYS A 53 12.19 10.44 9.21
C LYS A 53 12.91 10.46 10.56
N ALA A 54 12.47 9.62 11.50
CA ALA A 54 13.12 9.47 12.81
C ALA A 54 14.55 8.92 12.66
N ALA A 55 14.75 7.91 11.81
CA ALA A 55 16.08 7.38 11.50
C ALA A 55 16.97 8.46 10.85
N ASP A 56 16.47 9.15 9.82
CA ASP A 56 17.21 10.20 9.11
C ASP A 56 17.64 11.34 10.06
N ALA A 57 16.77 11.72 11.02
CA ALA A 57 17.10 12.73 12.02
C ALA A 57 18.19 12.28 13.00
N PHE A 58 18.15 11.00 13.41
CA PHE A 58 19.15 10.42 14.30
C PHE A 58 20.54 10.30 13.67
N PHE A 59 20.60 9.99 12.37
CA PHE A 59 21.87 9.92 11.64
C PHE A 59 22.48 11.31 11.40
N ARG A 60 21.66 12.33 11.06
CA ARG A 60 22.15 13.72 10.91
C ARG A 60 22.70 14.29 12.22
N SER A 61 22.08 14.00 13.37
CA SER A 61 22.57 14.49 14.67
C SER A 61 23.88 13.85 15.15
N ARG A 62 24.44 12.89 14.42
CA ARG A 62 25.71 12.22 14.73
C ARG A 62 26.85 12.59 13.79
N GLU A 63 26.58 13.39 12.77
CA GLU A 63 27.56 13.86 11.77
C GLU A 63 28.02 15.31 12.01
N ASP A 64 27.39 16.02 12.97
CA ASP A 64 27.83 17.29 13.56
C ASP A 64 28.53 17.05 14.92
#